data_AF-A0A024CJD0-F1
#
_entry.id   AF-A0A024CJD0-F1
#
_cell.length_a   1.000
_cell.length_b   1.000
_cell.length_c   1.000
_cell.angle_alpha   90.00
_cell.angle_beta   90.00
_cell.angle_gamma   90.00
#
_symmetry.space_group_name_H-M   'P 1'
#
loop_
_entity.id
_entity.type
_entity.pdbx_description
1 polymer ?
#
loop_
_entity_poly.entity_id
_entity_poly.type
_entity_poly.pdbx_seq_one_letter_code
_entity_poly.pdbx_strand_id
1 'polypeptide(L)'
;DVRLKWLGLFHRRKHQYGRYLASVIKQYGEQGCADVTTRQNWQIRGVTLSDVPSILKGLDEVGLTSLQSGMDNVRNPVGNPLAGIDPYEIVDTRPYTNLLSQFITANPRGNPEFTNLPRKWNVCVIGSHDLYEHPHINDLAYMPATKNDRFGFNLLVGGFFSPKRCAEAIPLDAWVPAEDVVPVCGAILEAYRDLGTRGNRQKTRMMWLIDELGVEGFRSEVVKRMSEQALERASSEDLVDPKWERRDMFGVNPQKQEGLSFVGLHVPVGRVQADDMDE
;
A
#
# COMPACT_ATOMS: atom_id res chain seq x y z
N ASP A 1 -9.28 -18.98 8.96
CA ASP A 1 -8.18 -18.70 8.02
C ASP A 1 -6.78 -18.86 8.58
N VAL A 2 -6.38 -18.15 9.66
CA VAL A 2 -5.02 -18.29 10.22
C VAL A 2 -4.82 -19.63 10.95
N ARG A 3 -5.82 -20.07 11.73
CA ARG A 3 -5.74 -21.34 12.51
C ARG A 3 -5.82 -22.62 11.66
N LEU A 4 -6.42 -22.59 10.47
CA LEU A 4 -6.53 -23.75 9.57
C LEU A 4 -5.20 -24.10 8.88
N LYS A 5 -4.30 -23.13 8.72
CA LYS A 5 -2.95 -23.34 8.15
C LYS A 5 -2.04 -24.16 9.06
N TRP A 6 -2.27 -24.14 10.38
CA TRP A 6 -1.59 -25.00 11.36
C TRP A 6 -1.95 -26.49 11.21
N LEU A 7 -3.05 -26.80 10.52
CA LEU A 7 -3.58 -28.16 10.31
C LEU A 7 -3.37 -28.66 8.88
N GLY A 8 -2.55 -27.98 8.07
CA GLY A 8 -2.31 -28.35 6.67
C GLY A 8 -3.51 -28.11 5.72
N LEU A 9 -4.52 -27.35 6.17
CA LEU A 9 -5.72 -27.05 5.39
C LEU A 9 -5.64 -25.63 4.80
N PHE A 10 -5.33 -25.56 3.51
CA PHE A 10 -5.29 -24.30 2.75
C PHE A 10 -6.69 -23.96 2.21
N HIS A 11 -7.40 -23.07 2.89
CA HIS A 11 -8.69 -22.59 2.43
C HIS A 11 -8.53 -21.81 1.11
N ARG A 12 -9.20 -22.26 0.03
CA ARG A 12 -9.21 -21.66 -1.32
C ARG A 12 -9.98 -20.33 -1.38
N ARG A 13 -9.64 -19.37 -0.52
CA ARG A 13 -10.33 -18.08 -0.44
C ARG A 13 -10.04 -17.17 -1.65
N LYS A 14 -8.91 -17.40 -2.36
CA LYS A 14 -8.43 -16.54 -3.45
C LYS A 14 -9.40 -16.35 -4.62
N HIS A 15 -10.30 -17.31 -4.88
CA HIS A 15 -11.29 -17.22 -5.97
C HIS A 15 -12.62 -16.54 -5.56
N GLN A 16 -12.88 -16.36 -4.26
CA GLN A 16 -14.21 -15.92 -3.80
C GLN A 16 -14.43 -14.41 -3.99
N TYR A 17 -13.41 -13.59 -3.79
CA TYR A 17 -13.55 -12.12 -3.92
C TYR A 17 -13.67 -11.68 -5.38
N GLY A 18 -12.88 -12.28 -6.29
CA GLY A 18 -12.96 -11.97 -7.73
C GLY A 18 -14.34 -12.26 -8.30
N ARG A 19 -14.88 -13.46 -8.02
CA ARG A 19 -16.24 -13.86 -8.41
C ARG A 19 -17.33 -13.02 -7.76
N TYR A 20 -17.13 -12.61 -6.50
CA TYR A 20 -18.07 -11.68 -5.86
C TYR A 20 -18.12 -10.34 -6.60
N LEU A 21 -16.97 -9.72 -6.88
CA LEU A 21 -16.90 -8.47 -7.63
C LEU A 21 -17.48 -8.63 -9.04
N ALA A 22 -17.20 -9.74 -9.72
CA ALA A 22 -17.80 -10.11 -11.02
C ALA A 22 -19.33 -10.16 -10.92
N SER A 23 -19.87 -10.84 -9.89
CA SER A 23 -21.31 -10.94 -9.66
C SER A 23 -21.99 -9.61 -9.38
N VAL A 24 -21.28 -8.64 -8.78
CA VAL A 24 -21.80 -7.29 -8.54
C VAL A 24 -21.89 -6.54 -9.87
N ILE A 25 -20.81 -6.49 -10.65
CA ILE A 25 -20.82 -5.74 -11.93
C ILE A 25 -21.76 -6.35 -12.97
N LYS A 26 -21.94 -7.68 -12.94
CA LYS A 26 -22.84 -8.40 -13.85
C LYS A 26 -24.30 -7.94 -13.76
N GLN A 27 -24.72 -7.46 -12.59
CA GLN A 27 -26.09 -6.95 -12.36
C GLN A 27 -26.38 -5.66 -13.14
N TYR A 28 -25.33 -4.94 -13.58
CA TYR A 28 -25.46 -3.64 -14.23
C TYR A 28 -25.31 -3.69 -15.76
N GLY A 29 -25.17 -4.89 -16.34
CA GLY A 29 -25.10 -5.08 -17.79
C GLY A 29 -24.05 -4.18 -18.45
N GLU A 30 -24.45 -3.40 -19.45
CA GLU A 30 -23.57 -2.48 -20.19
C GLU A 30 -22.93 -1.37 -19.32
N GLN A 31 -23.50 -1.08 -18.15
CA GLN A 31 -22.94 -0.10 -17.20
C GLN A 31 -21.91 -0.73 -16.25
N GLY A 32 -21.84 -2.07 -16.21
CA GLY A 32 -20.96 -2.83 -15.33
C GLY A 32 -19.64 -3.19 -15.99
N CYS A 33 -18.52 -2.87 -15.35
CA CYS A 33 -17.19 -3.38 -15.68
C CYS A 33 -16.25 -3.18 -14.47
N ALA A 34 -15.03 -3.71 -14.54
CA ALA A 34 -14.00 -3.48 -13.54
C ALA A 34 -12.65 -3.07 -14.15
N ASP A 35 -11.82 -2.42 -13.34
CA ASP A 35 -10.48 -2.00 -13.72
C ASP A 35 -9.46 -2.33 -12.63
N VAL A 36 -8.28 -2.80 -13.06
CA VAL A 36 -7.06 -2.83 -12.25
C VAL A 36 -6.41 -1.45 -12.28
N THR A 37 -6.13 -0.88 -11.11
CA THR A 37 -5.56 0.47 -10.98
C THR A 37 -4.04 0.48 -10.89
N THR A 38 -3.43 1.64 -11.08
CA THR A 38 -1.97 1.86 -10.93
C THR A 38 -1.44 1.68 -9.50
N ARG A 39 -2.32 1.44 -8.51
CA ARG A 39 -1.95 1.04 -7.15
C ARG A 39 -2.29 -0.42 -6.87
N GLN A 40 -2.24 -1.29 -7.89
CA GLN A 40 -2.52 -2.74 -7.78
C GLN A 40 -3.82 -3.04 -7.03
N ASN A 41 -4.89 -2.29 -7.33
CA ASN A 41 -6.18 -2.34 -6.63
C ASN A 41 -7.34 -2.48 -7.63
N TRP A 42 -8.51 -2.93 -7.15
CA TRP A 42 -9.74 -3.07 -7.93
C TRP A 42 -10.65 -1.83 -7.87
N GLN A 43 -11.29 -1.51 -9.00
CA GLN A 43 -12.45 -0.63 -9.07
C GLN A 43 -13.57 -1.31 -9.86
N ILE A 44 -14.79 -1.27 -9.33
CA ILE A 44 -16.00 -1.75 -10.01
C ILE A 44 -16.89 -0.57 -10.43
N ARG A 45 -17.64 -0.73 -11.52
CA ARG A 45 -18.53 0.30 -12.10
C ARG A 45 -19.97 -0.21 -12.24
N GLY A 46 -20.90 0.72 -12.41
CA GLY A 46 -22.34 0.45 -12.58
C GLY A 46 -23.17 0.53 -11.30
N VAL A 47 -22.53 0.56 -10.13
CA VAL A 47 -23.20 0.55 -8.82
C VAL A 47 -24.22 1.68 -8.67
N THR A 48 -25.44 1.32 -8.23
CA THR A 48 -26.48 2.27 -7.87
C THR A 48 -26.52 2.48 -6.35
N LEU A 49 -27.01 3.64 -5.90
CA LEU A 49 -27.02 4.00 -4.47
C LEU A 49 -27.86 3.02 -3.62
N SER A 50 -28.96 2.49 -4.16
CA SER A 50 -29.83 1.55 -3.46
C SER A 50 -29.14 0.24 -3.12
N ASP A 51 -28.13 -0.16 -3.90
CA ASP A 51 -27.43 -1.44 -3.74
C ASP A 51 -26.23 -1.33 -2.81
N VAL A 52 -25.81 -0.11 -2.45
CA VAL A 52 -24.62 0.10 -1.61
C VAL A 52 -24.68 -0.69 -0.28
N PRO A 53 -25.79 -0.72 0.48
CA PRO A 53 -25.83 -1.49 1.72
C PRO A 53 -25.58 -2.99 1.54
N SER A 54 -26.15 -3.61 0.50
CA SER A 54 -25.96 -5.04 0.22
C SER A 54 -24.56 -5.33 -0.31
N ILE A 55 -23.99 -4.43 -1.12
CA ILE A 55 -22.62 -4.54 -1.61
C ILE A 55 -21.61 -4.44 -0.46
N LEU A 56 -21.78 -3.48 0.45
CA LEU A 56 -20.90 -3.36 1.62
C LEU A 56 -20.93 -4.62 2.50
N LYS A 57 -22.12 -5.20 2.69
CA LYS A 57 -22.26 -6.47 3.42
C LYS A 57 -21.56 -7.63 2.71
N GLY A 58 -21.76 -7.77 1.40
CA GLY A 58 -21.13 -8.86 0.64
C GLY A 58 -19.61 -8.71 0.53
N LEU A 59 -19.08 -7.48 0.48
CA LEU A 59 -17.65 -7.22 0.59
C LEU A 59 -17.10 -7.76 1.92
N ASP A 60 -17.75 -7.46 3.05
CA ASP A 60 -17.34 -7.94 4.37
C ASP A 60 -17.39 -9.48 4.47
N GLU A 61 -18.46 -10.10 3.92
CA GLU A 61 -18.61 -11.57 3.89
C GLU A 61 -17.45 -12.28 3.17
N VAL A 62 -16.89 -11.66 2.12
CA VAL A 62 -15.71 -12.21 1.42
C VAL A 62 -14.37 -11.69 1.98
N GLY A 63 -14.39 -10.83 3.00
CA GLY A 63 -13.19 -10.29 3.65
C GLY A 63 -12.53 -9.14 2.89
N LEU A 64 -13.31 -8.35 2.14
CA LEU A 64 -12.89 -7.11 1.49
C LEU A 64 -13.43 -5.87 2.25
N THR A 65 -12.79 -4.73 2.01
CA THR A 65 -13.28 -3.42 2.46
C THR A 65 -13.04 -2.36 1.39
N SER A 66 -13.92 -1.36 1.34
CA SER A 66 -13.81 -0.18 0.45
C SER A 66 -13.48 1.11 1.21
N LEU A 67 -13.34 1.03 2.55
CA LEU A 67 -13.13 2.16 3.44
C LEU A 67 -11.88 2.97 3.07
N GLN A 68 -11.98 4.29 3.22
CA GLN A 68 -10.85 5.22 3.15
C GLN A 68 -10.02 5.16 1.85
N SER A 69 -10.59 4.65 0.76
CA SER A 69 -9.88 4.48 -0.53
C SER A 69 -9.80 5.78 -1.37
N GLY A 70 -10.61 6.79 -1.03
CA GLY A 70 -10.79 8.03 -1.79
C GLY A 70 -10.26 9.28 -1.08
N MET A 71 -10.65 10.45 -1.59
CA MET A 71 -10.53 11.77 -0.94
C MET A 71 -9.23 12.01 -0.16
N ASP A 72 -9.33 12.47 1.10
CA ASP A 72 -8.24 12.89 1.96
C ASP A 72 -7.92 11.81 3.01
N ASN A 73 -7.55 10.64 2.47
CA ASN A 73 -7.24 9.44 3.21
C ASN A 73 -5.92 8.81 2.74
N VAL A 74 -5.45 7.86 3.53
CA VAL A 74 -4.39 6.94 3.13
C VAL A 74 -4.89 6.02 2.02
N ARG A 75 -4.17 5.95 0.90
CA ARG A 75 -4.51 5.10 -0.25
C ARG A 75 -3.97 3.69 -0.08
N ASN A 76 -4.36 2.80 -1.00
CA ASN A 76 -3.96 1.39 -0.99
C ASN A 76 -2.45 1.22 -0.70
N PRO A 77 -2.05 0.50 0.36
CA PRO A 77 -0.66 0.17 0.62
C PRO A 77 -0.12 -0.74 -0.49
N VAL A 78 0.88 -0.24 -1.22
CA VAL A 78 1.50 -0.98 -2.33
C VAL A 78 2.66 -1.83 -1.80
N GLY A 79 2.79 -3.06 -2.29
CA GLY A 79 3.90 -3.96 -1.99
C GLY A 79 4.42 -4.70 -3.23
N ASN A 80 5.43 -5.55 -3.03
CA ASN A 80 6.02 -6.35 -4.09
C ASN A 80 4.95 -7.28 -4.70
N PRO A 81 4.66 -7.19 -6.02
CA PRO A 81 3.72 -8.10 -6.67
C PRO A 81 4.16 -9.57 -6.60
N LEU A 82 5.46 -9.83 -6.38
CA LEU A 82 6.04 -11.17 -6.30
C LEU A 82 6.35 -11.61 -4.86
N ALA A 83 5.77 -10.93 -3.86
CA ALA A 83 6.01 -11.20 -2.45
C ALA A 83 5.68 -12.65 -2.05
N GLY A 84 6.65 -13.33 -1.45
CA GLY A 84 6.61 -14.69 -0.95
C GLY A 84 6.80 -15.78 -2.00
N ILE A 85 6.98 -15.42 -3.28
CA ILE A 85 7.12 -16.39 -4.38
C ILE A 85 8.42 -16.19 -5.19
N ASP A 86 8.98 -14.99 -5.20
CA ASP A 86 10.18 -14.67 -5.97
C ASP A 86 11.47 -15.20 -5.30
N PRO A 87 12.34 -15.94 -6.00
CA PRO A 87 13.65 -16.34 -5.50
C PRO A 87 14.58 -15.17 -5.14
N TYR A 88 14.33 -13.98 -5.69
CA TYR A 88 15.17 -12.80 -5.53
C TYR A 88 14.54 -11.71 -4.64
N GLU A 89 13.45 -12.01 -3.93
CA GLU A 89 12.86 -11.02 -3.03
C GLU A 89 13.78 -10.73 -1.83
N ILE A 90 13.80 -9.46 -1.41
CA ILE A 90 14.53 -9.02 -0.22
C ILE A 90 13.75 -9.42 1.04
N VAL A 91 12.45 -9.12 1.03
CA VAL A 91 11.52 -9.40 2.12
C VAL A 91 10.10 -9.54 1.59
N ASP A 92 9.33 -10.47 2.16
CA ASP A 92 7.90 -10.59 1.87
C ASP A 92 7.16 -9.36 2.40
N THR A 93 6.60 -8.54 1.51
CA THR A 93 5.94 -7.28 1.88
C THR A 93 4.52 -7.46 2.43
N ARG A 94 3.90 -8.64 2.25
CA ARG A 94 2.47 -8.87 2.56
C ARG A 94 2.15 -8.67 4.05
N PRO A 95 2.96 -9.13 5.02
CA PRO A 95 2.69 -8.87 6.44
C PRO A 95 2.59 -7.37 6.74
N TYR A 96 3.49 -6.56 6.19
CA TYR A 96 3.54 -5.12 6.44
C TYR A 96 2.39 -4.37 5.77
N THR A 97 2.09 -4.64 4.49
CA THR A 97 0.98 -3.99 3.80
C THR A 97 -0.38 -4.40 4.38
N ASN A 98 -0.51 -5.64 4.87
CA ASN A 98 -1.69 -6.10 5.61
C ASN A 98 -1.85 -5.34 6.94
N LEU A 99 -0.77 -5.21 7.72
CA LEU A 99 -0.78 -4.43 8.97
C LEU A 99 -1.12 -2.97 8.73
N LEU A 100 -0.53 -2.33 7.71
CA LEU A 100 -0.86 -0.96 7.33
C LEU A 100 -2.34 -0.82 6.96
N SER A 101 -2.87 -1.71 6.11
CA SER A 101 -4.29 -1.69 5.74
C SER A 101 -5.20 -1.86 6.97
N GLN A 102 -4.90 -2.83 7.84
CA GLN A 102 -5.65 -3.07 9.08
C GLN A 102 -5.62 -1.87 10.03
N PHE A 103 -4.47 -1.21 10.15
CA PHE A 103 -4.30 0.01 10.94
C PHE A 103 -5.12 1.17 10.36
N ILE A 104 -5.01 1.42 9.05
CA ILE A 104 -5.72 2.49 8.34
C ILE A 104 -7.23 2.32 8.49
N THR A 105 -7.75 1.09 8.39
CA THR A 105 -9.20 0.81 8.44
C THR A 105 -9.68 0.26 9.79
N ALA A 106 -8.83 0.29 10.83
CA ALA A 106 -9.10 -0.22 12.18
C ALA A 106 -9.73 -1.63 12.22
N ASN A 107 -9.22 -2.55 11.41
CA ASN A 107 -9.80 -3.87 11.12
C ASN A 107 -11.28 -3.75 10.69
N PRO A 108 -11.50 -3.71 9.37
CA PRO A 108 -12.49 -2.92 8.61
C PRO A 108 -13.63 -2.13 9.33
N ARG A 109 -13.42 -1.58 10.52
CA ARG A 109 -14.42 -0.76 11.25
C ARG A 109 -14.37 0.73 10.92
N GLY A 110 -13.30 1.18 10.28
CA GLY A 110 -12.98 2.58 10.02
C GLY A 110 -12.16 3.20 11.14
N ASN A 111 -11.13 3.98 10.78
CA ASN A 111 -10.27 4.67 11.74
C ASN A 111 -10.40 6.20 11.64
N PRO A 112 -11.31 6.83 12.43
CA PRO A 112 -11.53 8.28 12.37
C PRO A 112 -10.29 9.14 12.61
N GLU A 113 -9.29 8.57 13.30
CA GLU A 113 -8.03 9.26 13.59
C GLU A 113 -7.28 9.69 12.31
N PHE A 114 -7.44 8.91 11.23
CA PHE A 114 -6.77 9.10 9.94
C PHE A 114 -7.77 9.27 8.77
N THR A 115 -9.00 9.72 9.06
CA THR A 115 -10.00 10.02 8.00
C THR A 115 -10.06 11.48 7.56
N ASN A 116 -9.43 12.39 8.31
CA ASN A 116 -9.47 13.83 8.08
C ASN A 116 -8.05 14.41 7.86
N LEU A 117 -7.31 13.84 6.90
CA LEU A 117 -6.02 14.38 6.50
C LEU A 117 -6.20 15.67 5.68
N PRO A 118 -5.17 16.53 5.57
CA PRO A 118 -5.25 17.71 4.68
C PRO A 118 -5.40 17.34 3.19
N ARG A 119 -4.91 16.15 2.79
CA ARG A 119 -4.99 15.62 1.42
C ARG A 119 -4.72 14.11 1.39
N LYS A 120 -4.91 13.49 0.22
CA LYS A 120 -4.53 12.09 -0.03
C LYS A 120 -3.09 11.81 0.35
N TRP A 121 -2.83 10.59 0.81
CA TRP A 121 -1.50 10.14 1.22
C TRP A 121 -1.26 8.69 0.77
N ASN A 122 -0.16 8.44 0.07
CA ASN A 122 0.18 7.17 -0.56
C ASN A 122 1.32 6.47 0.22
N VAL A 123 1.21 5.16 0.42
CA VAL A 123 2.24 4.37 1.11
C VAL A 123 2.64 3.12 0.34
N CYS A 124 3.91 2.76 0.42
CA CYS A 124 4.42 1.50 -0.12
C CYS A 124 5.51 0.88 0.75
N VAL A 125 5.62 -0.45 0.70
CA VAL A 125 6.67 -1.23 1.39
C VAL A 125 7.48 -1.98 0.33
N ILE A 126 8.80 -1.82 0.34
CA ILE A 126 9.67 -2.34 -0.69
C ILE A 126 10.18 -3.71 -0.26
N GLY A 127 10.11 -4.67 -1.18
CA GLY A 127 10.67 -6.01 -0.99
C GLY A 127 11.34 -6.58 -2.23
N SER A 128 11.56 -5.74 -3.25
CA SER A 128 12.19 -6.12 -4.52
C SER A 128 13.37 -5.23 -4.86
N HIS A 129 14.39 -5.78 -5.49
CA HIS A 129 15.47 -4.99 -6.09
C HIS A 129 14.99 -4.17 -7.30
N ASP A 130 13.93 -4.65 -7.98
CA ASP A 130 13.31 -4.01 -9.15
C ASP A 130 12.55 -2.71 -8.83
N LEU A 131 12.30 -2.45 -7.54
CA LEU A 131 11.50 -1.33 -7.04
C LEU A 131 10.12 -1.24 -7.72
N TYR A 132 9.44 -2.40 -7.87
CA TYR A 132 8.07 -2.49 -8.43
C TYR A 132 7.06 -1.59 -7.71
N GLU A 133 7.34 -1.25 -6.46
CA GLU A 133 6.48 -0.50 -5.55
C GLU A 133 6.60 1.02 -5.74
N HIS A 134 7.57 1.46 -6.55
CA HIS A 134 7.85 2.87 -6.88
C HIS A 134 8.01 3.77 -5.63
N PRO A 135 9.03 3.53 -4.78
CA PRO A 135 9.26 4.30 -3.55
C PRO A 135 9.30 5.81 -3.76
N HIS A 136 9.96 6.25 -4.84
CA HIS A 136 10.19 7.65 -5.16
C HIS A 136 8.92 8.49 -5.32
N ILE A 137 7.73 7.91 -5.49
CA ILE A 137 6.46 8.65 -5.71
C ILE A 137 5.39 8.40 -4.64
N ASN A 138 5.75 7.78 -3.51
CA ASN A 138 4.84 7.61 -2.38
C ASN A 138 5.11 8.65 -1.29
N ASP A 139 4.07 9.06 -0.57
CA ASP A 139 4.21 9.99 0.55
C ASP A 139 5.01 9.34 1.69
N LEU A 140 4.94 8.01 1.84
CA LEU A 140 5.87 7.22 2.66
C LEU A 140 6.29 5.95 1.93
N ALA A 141 7.59 5.69 1.90
CA ALA A 141 8.14 4.45 1.40
C ALA A 141 9.08 3.82 2.45
N TYR A 142 8.89 2.52 2.70
CA TYR A 142 9.73 1.72 3.59
C TYR A 142 10.78 0.99 2.76
N MET A 143 12.03 1.44 2.82
CA MET A 143 13.18 0.86 2.13
C MET A 143 13.86 -0.19 3.02
N PRO A 144 13.89 -1.48 2.67
CA PRO A 144 14.40 -2.53 3.55
C PRO A 144 15.90 -2.32 3.81
N ALA A 145 16.30 -2.28 5.08
CA ALA A 145 17.68 -1.96 5.48
C ALA A 145 18.06 -2.71 6.76
N THR A 146 19.32 -3.12 6.87
CA THR A 146 19.88 -3.66 8.12
C THR A 146 20.56 -2.55 8.90
N LYS A 147 20.34 -2.49 10.21
CA LYS A 147 21.02 -1.54 11.10
C LYS A 147 21.39 -2.22 12.43
N ASN A 148 22.68 -2.23 12.76
CA ASN A 148 23.20 -2.91 13.95
C ASN A 148 22.67 -4.36 14.04
N ASP A 149 22.82 -5.12 12.94
CA ASP A 149 22.35 -6.50 12.78
C ASP A 149 20.84 -6.74 12.96
N ARG A 150 20.03 -5.67 13.00
CA ARG A 150 18.56 -5.74 13.03
C ARG A 150 17.99 -5.41 11.66
N PHE A 151 17.02 -6.21 11.22
CA PHE A 151 16.25 -5.93 10.02
C PHE A 151 15.20 -4.85 10.28
N GLY A 152 15.03 -3.94 9.34
CA GLY A 152 14.05 -2.87 9.42
C GLY A 152 13.97 -2.08 8.13
N PHE A 153 13.58 -0.80 8.24
CA PHE A 153 13.34 0.05 7.08
C PHE A 153 13.89 1.45 7.27
N ASN A 154 14.70 1.89 6.30
CA ASN A 154 14.94 3.32 6.06
C ASN A 154 13.65 3.95 5.51
N LEU A 155 13.41 5.23 5.85
CA LEU A 155 12.17 5.93 5.49
C LEU A 155 12.41 7.05 4.47
N LEU A 156 11.68 6.99 3.35
CA LEU A 156 11.54 8.09 2.40
C LEU A 156 10.16 8.72 2.54
N VAL A 157 10.08 10.05 2.41
CA VAL A 157 8.85 10.82 2.63
C VAL A 157 8.57 11.86 1.56
N GLY A 158 7.28 12.14 1.34
CA GLY A 158 6.79 13.29 0.58
C GLY A 158 6.65 13.09 -0.93
N GLY A 159 6.96 11.91 -1.49
CA GLY A 159 6.84 11.67 -2.92
C GLY A 159 5.42 11.87 -3.43
N PHE A 160 5.25 12.66 -4.50
CA PHE A 160 3.94 12.93 -5.04
C PHE A 160 3.88 13.48 -6.47
N PHE A 161 2.73 13.25 -7.11
CA PHE A 161 2.32 13.94 -8.33
C PHE A 161 1.06 14.81 -8.12
N SER A 162 1.05 15.96 -8.79
CA SER A 162 -0.09 16.87 -8.94
C SER A 162 0.08 17.71 -10.21
N PRO A 163 -0.99 18.36 -10.72
CA PRO A 163 -0.88 19.27 -11.86
C PRO A 163 0.10 20.45 -11.63
N LYS A 164 0.34 20.84 -10.37
CA LYS A 164 1.17 22.01 -10.02
C LYS A 164 2.63 21.65 -9.81
N ARG A 165 2.90 20.50 -9.17
CA ARG A 165 4.24 20.04 -8.76
C ARG A 165 4.25 18.52 -8.72
N CYS A 166 5.36 17.97 -9.20
CA CYS A 166 5.78 16.60 -8.97
C CYS A 166 7.08 16.66 -8.16
N ALA A 167 7.22 15.81 -7.14
CA ALA A 167 8.43 15.71 -6.34
C ALA A 167 8.67 14.25 -5.99
N GLU A 168 9.92 13.82 -6.05
CA GLU A 168 10.32 12.53 -5.52
C GLU A 168 10.37 12.56 -3.99
N ALA A 169 10.21 11.39 -3.38
CA ALA A 169 10.34 11.22 -1.94
C ALA A 169 11.81 11.46 -1.52
N ILE A 170 12.00 12.14 -0.39
CA ILE A 170 13.32 12.44 0.16
C ILE A 170 13.56 11.62 1.43
N PRO A 171 14.81 11.33 1.81
CA PRO A 171 15.11 10.66 3.07
C PRO A 171 14.58 11.48 4.25
N LEU A 172 13.86 10.82 5.16
CA LEU A 172 13.53 11.40 6.48
C LEU A 172 14.75 11.39 7.42
N ASP A 173 15.85 10.76 7.00
CA ASP A 173 16.97 10.37 7.85
C ASP A 173 16.49 9.61 9.10
N ALA A 174 15.71 8.56 8.84
CA ALA A 174 15.13 7.71 9.85
C ALA A 174 15.18 6.24 9.45
N TRP A 175 15.40 5.37 10.44
CA TRP A 175 15.28 3.93 10.34
C TRP A 175 14.37 3.42 11.47
N VAL A 176 13.57 2.40 11.17
CA VAL A 176 12.73 1.72 12.17
C VAL A 176 12.91 0.21 12.07
N PRO A 177 12.87 -0.54 13.19
CA PRO A 177 12.81 -1.99 13.12
C PRO A 177 11.49 -2.45 12.48
N ALA A 178 11.43 -3.69 12.00
CA ALA A 178 10.29 -4.19 11.23
C ALA A 178 8.96 -4.17 11.99
N GLU A 179 9.00 -4.33 13.32
CA GLU A 179 7.85 -4.20 14.21
C GLU A 179 7.26 -2.78 14.28
N ASP A 180 8.06 -1.75 13.97
CA ASP A 180 7.69 -0.35 14.09
C ASP A 180 7.11 0.26 12.80
N VAL A 181 6.82 -0.58 11.78
CA VAL A 181 6.16 -0.14 10.54
C VAL A 181 4.83 0.58 10.80
N VAL A 182 3.98 0.05 11.69
CA VAL A 182 2.71 0.70 12.03
C VAL A 182 2.91 1.93 12.94
N PRO A 183 3.68 1.84 14.05
CA PRO A 183 4.00 2.99 14.90
C PRO A 183 4.46 4.22 14.12
N VAL A 184 5.45 4.08 13.23
CA VAL A 184 5.96 5.25 12.48
C VAL A 184 4.98 5.75 11.43
N CYS A 185 4.15 4.87 10.85
CA CYS A 185 3.06 5.29 9.96
C CYS A 185 2.10 6.21 10.71
N GLY A 186 1.68 5.81 11.92
CA GLY A 186 0.82 6.61 12.79
C GLY A 186 1.43 7.96 13.13
N ALA A 187 2.67 7.97 13.60
CA ALA A 187 3.39 9.20 13.96
C ALA A 187 3.50 10.20 12.79
N ILE A 188 3.79 9.72 11.58
CA ILE A 188 3.85 10.55 10.36
C ILE A 188 2.46 11.09 9.99
N LEU A 189 1.42 10.25 10.05
CA LEU A 189 0.07 10.66 9.73
C LEU A 189 -0.49 11.66 10.74
N GLU A 190 -0.22 11.48 12.02
CA GLU A 190 -0.57 12.44 13.08
C GLU A 190 0.12 13.79 12.86
N ALA A 191 1.44 13.81 12.61
CA ALA A 191 2.16 15.04 12.31
C ALA A 191 1.57 15.76 11.10
N TYR A 192 1.27 15.01 10.03
CA TYR A 192 0.65 15.56 8.83
C TYR A 192 -0.79 16.06 9.07
N ARG A 193 -1.60 15.31 9.82
CA ARG A 193 -2.98 15.66 10.17
C ARG A 193 -3.05 16.96 10.97
N ASP A 194 -2.18 17.08 11.96
CA ASP A 194 -2.19 18.16 12.95
C ASP A 194 -1.61 19.46 12.39
N LEU A 195 -0.57 19.38 11.55
CA LEU A 195 0.21 20.53 11.12
C LEU A 195 0.02 20.90 9.65
N GLY A 196 -0.45 19.97 8.82
CA GLY A 196 -0.54 20.20 7.39
C GLY A 196 -1.58 21.26 7.01
N THR A 197 -1.20 22.15 6.08
CA THR A 197 -2.08 23.23 5.62
C THR A 197 -3.38 22.71 4.98
N ARG A 198 -4.50 23.37 5.27
CA ARG A 198 -5.86 23.04 4.78
C ARG A 198 -6.45 24.08 3.83
N GLY A 199 -5.61 25.00 3.35
CA GLY A 199 -6.00 26.07 2.42
C GLY A 199 -6.09 25.60 0.97
N ASN A 200 -5.27 26.19 0.09
CA ASN A 200 -5.27 25.87 -1.34
C ASN A 200 -4.95 24.38 -1.57
N ARG A 201 -5.92 23.60 -2.08
CA ARG A 201 -5.84 22.15 -2.37
C ARG A 201 -4.61 21.72 -3.18
N GLN A 202 -4.05 22.61 -4.01
CA GLN A 202 -2.84 22.33 -4.79
C GLN A 202 -1.55 22.36 -3.96
N LYS A 203 -1.63 22.82 -2.70
CA LYS A 203 -0.53 22.97 -1.75
C LYS A 203 -0.77 22.24 -0.42
N THR A 204 -1.67 21.26 -0.37
CA THR A 204 -1.99 20.54 0.89
C THR A 204 -1.36 19.15 1.01
N ARG A 205 -0.59 18.66 0.02
CA ARG A 205 0.14 17.38 0.13
C ARG A 205 1.30 17.46 1.12
N MET A 206 1.67 16.33 1.72
CA MET A 206 2.64 16.28 2.82
C MET A 206 3.99 16.92 2.50
N MET A 207 4.47 16.84 1.25
CA MET A 207 5.71 17.52 0.84
C MET A 207 5.69 19.03 1.11
N TRP A 208 4.54 19.69 0.98
CA TRP A 208 4.44 21.12 1.27
C TRP A 208 4.64 21.44 2.75
N LEU A 209 4.19 20.55 3.65
CA LEU A 209 4.47 20.66 5.08
C LEU A 209 5.97 20.43 5.36
N ILE A 210 6.58 19.46 4.67
CA ILE A 210 8.02 19.21 4.78
C ILE A 210 8.84 20.41 4.29
N ASP A 211 8.44 21.05 3.18
CA ASP A 211 9.09 22.26 2.69
C ASP A 211 8.98 23.44 3.69
N GLU A 212 7.83 23.55 4.38
CA GLU A 212 7.56 24.63 5.35
C GLU A 212 8.37 24.47 6.64
N LEU A 213 8.42 23.26 7.19
CA LEU A 213 9.15 22.98 8.44
C LEU A 213 10.64 22.71 8.22
N GLY A 214 11.03 22.37 6.99
CA GLY A 214 12.27 21.66 6.72
C GLY A 214 12.21 20.19 7.15
N VAL A 215 13.00 19.33 6.52
CA VAL A 215 12.98 17.87 6.78
C VAL A 215 13.30 17.53 8.24
N GLU A 216 14.25 18.21 8.87
CA GLU A 216 14.58 18.03 10.29
C GLU A 216 13.47 18.52 11.23
N GLY A 217 12.78 19.60 10.86
CA GLY A 217 11.61 20.09 11.59
C GLY A 217 10.48 19.08 11.53
N PHE A 218 10.17 18.56 10.34
CA PHE A 218 9.18 17.49 10.16
C PHE A 218 9.58 16.21 10.90
N ARG A 219 10.84 15.77 10.79
CA ARG A 219 11.37 14.62 11.54
C ARG A 219 11.19 14.79 13.04
N SER A 220 11.45 15.97 13.58
CA SER A 220 11.26 16.28 15.00
C SER A 220 9.80 16.14 15.43
N GLU A 221 8.85 16.49 14.57
CA GLU A 221 7.41 16.30 14.83
C GLU A 221 7.00 14.82 14.82
N VAL A 222 7.63 14.00 13.98
CA VAL A 222 7.45 12.54 13.98
C VAL A 222 8.04 11.92 15.25
N VAL A 223 9.26 12.31 15.64
CA VAL A 223 9.93 11.83 16.86
C VAL A 223 9.05 12.01 18.10
N LYS A 224 8.42 13.19 18.27
CA LYS A 224 7.53 13.48 19.40
C LYS A 224 6.32 12.54 19.51
N ARG A 225 5.93 11.89 18.40
CA ARG A 225 4.76 11.02 18.27
C ARG A 225 5.12 9.53 18.26
N MET A 226 6.40 9.19 18.23
CA MET A 226 6.87 7.81 18.42
C MET A 226 6.76 7.39 19.89
N SER A 227 6.65 6.08 20.12
CA SER A 227 6.84 5.52 21.46
C SER A 227 8.21 5.91 22.01
N GLU A 228 8.25 6.29 23.29
CA GLU A 228 9.47 6.77 23.98
C GLU A 228 10.11 8.02 23.35
N GLN A 229 9.41 8.67 22.41
CA GLN A 229 9.91 9.82 21.66
C GLN A 229 11.28 9.56 21.00
N ALA A 230 11.49 8.34 20.52
CA ALA A 230 12.72 7.92 19.88
C ALA A 230 12.46 7.57 18.40
N LEU A 231 13.33 8.07 17.52
CA LEU A 231 13.41 7.64 16.13
C LEU A 231 14.87 7.60 15.73
N GLU A 232 15.35 6.41 15.42
CA GLU A 232 16.73 6.21 15.02
C GLU A 232 17.03 6.91 13.69
N ARG A 233 18.27 7.37 13.50
CA ARG A 233 18.75 7.88 12.20
C ARG A 233 18.81 6.76 11.17
N ALA A 234 18.82 7.11 9.88
CA ALA A 234 18.86 6.11 8.80
C ALA A 234 20.07 5.18 8.93
N SER A 235 19.94 3.95 8.46
CA SER A 235 21.10 3.11 8.14
C SER A 235 21.86 3.70 6.96
N SER A 236 23.18 3.53 6.93
CA SER A 236 24.04 4.04 5.86
C SER A 236 23.77 3.37 4.52
N GLU A 237 23.34 2.11 4.54
CA GLU A 237 23.04 1.30 3.36
C GLU A 237 21.69 0.60 3.55
N ASP A 238 20.91 0.52 2.47
CA ASP A 238 19.73 -0.32 2.38
C ASP A 238 20.05 -1.62 1.62
N LEU A 239 19.10 -2.55 1.56
CA LEU A 239 19.27 -3.88 0.98
C LEU A 239 18.97 -3.92 -0.53
N VAL A 240 18.61 -2.80 -1.15
CA VAL A 240 18.31 -2.75 -2.59
C VAL A 240 19.62 -2.69 -3.37
N ASP A 241 19.82 -3.59 -4.34
CA ASP A 241 20.99 -3.56 -5.21
C ASP A 241 20.84 -2.45 -6.27
N PRO A 242 21.66 -1.39 -6.26
CA PRO A 242 21.57 -0.30 -7.22
C PRO A 242 21.98 -0.71 -8.64
N LYS A 243 22.60 -1.89 -8.83
CA LYS A 243 23.02 -2.42 -10.13
C LYS A 243 21.97 -3.33 -10.77
N TRP A 244 20.80 -3.46 -10.15
CA TRP A 244 19.75 -4.37 -10.61
C TRP A 244 19.07 -3.87 -11.89
N GLU A 245 18.84 -4.77 -12.84
CA GLU A 245 17.99 -4.52 -14.00
C GLU A 245 16.57 -4.99 -13.70
N ARG A 246 15.58 -4.11 -13.88
CA ARG A 246 14.17 -4.44 -13.64
C ARG A 246 13.74 -5.60 -14.54
N ARG A 247 13.24 -6.67 -13.93
CA ARG A 247 12.79 -7.87 -14.62
C ARG A 247 11.40 -7.68 -15.24
N ASP A 248 11.13 -8.42 -16.31
CA ASP A 248 9.77 -8.62 -16.79
C ASP A 248 9.04 -9.64 -15.90
N MET A 249 7.77 -9.37 -15.61
CA MET A 249 6.91 -10.27 -14.83
C MET A 249 5.98 -11.09 -15.71
N PHE A 250 5.85 -10.77 -17.00
CA PHE A 250 4.97 -11.49 -17.91
C PHE A 250 5.50 -12.89 -18.24
N GLY A 251 4.59 -13.78 -18.63
CA GLY A 251 4.92 -15.17 -18.96
C GLY A 251 5.08 -16.05 -17.72
N VAL A 252 5.61 -17.26 -17.95
CA VAL A 252 5.75 -18.30 -16.92
C VAL A 252 7.12 -18.18 -16.26
N ASN A 253 7.14 -18.04 -14.94
CA ASN A 253 8.35 -17.85 -14.15
C ASN A 253 8.39 -18.82 -12.97
N PRO A 254 9.53 -19.45 -12.66
CA PRO A 254 9.63 -20.35 -11.51
C PRO A 254 9.51 -19.57 -10.20
N GLN A 255 8.82 -20.17 -9.23
CA GLN A 255 8.80 -19.66 -7.86
C GLN A 255 10.00 -20.21 -7.07
N LYS A 256 10.27 -19.62 -5.89
CA LYS A 256 11.26 -20.15 -4.95
C LYS A 256 10.85 -21.50 -4.34
N GLN A 257 9.56 -21.83 -4.37
CA GLN A 257 9.05 -23.14 -3.98
C GLN A 257 9.23 -24.13 -5.13
N GLU A 258 9.96 -25.22 -4.87
CA GLU A 258 10.27 -26.23 -5.88
C GLU A 258 9.02 -26.79 -6.57
N GLY A 259 9.08 -26.90 -7.90
CA GLY A 259 7.99 -27.43 -8.72
C GLY A 259 6.80 -26.47 -8.94
N LEU A 260 6.86 -25.23 -8.44
CA LEU A 260 5.82 -24.23 -8.64
C LEU A 260 6.29 -23.09 -9.56
N SER A 261 5.34 -22.55 -10.33
CA SER A 261 5.54 -21.38 -11.20
C SER A 261 4.46 -20.34 -10.96
N PHE A 262 4.74 -19.07 -11.27
CA PHE A 262 3.71 -18.04 -11.44
C PHE A 262 3.60 -17.65 -12.91
N VAL A 263 2.45 -17.10 -13.28
CA VAL A 263 2.19 -16.63 -14.65
C VAL A 263 1.76 -15.18 -14.60
N GLY A 264 2.52 -14.29 -15.23
CA GLY A 264 2.12 -12.91 -15.44
C GLY A 264 1.29 -12.79 -16.72
N LEU A 265 0.03 -12.38 -16.57
CA LEU A 265 -0.91 -12.18 -17.67
C LEU A 265 -1.07 -10.69 -17.99
N HIS A 266 -1.10 -10.37 -19.27
CA HIS A 266 -1.40 -9.01 -19.73
C HIS A 266 -2.91 -8.75 -19.70
N VAL A 267 -3.32 -7.71 -18.97
CA VAL A 267 -4.69 -7.18 -19.00
C VAL A 267 -4.65 -5.86 -19.78
N PRO A 268 -5.17 -5.81 -21.03
CA PRO A 268 -5.15 -4.60 -21.84
C PRO A 268 -5.76 -3.42 -21.10
N VAL A 269 -4.95 -2.38 -20.88
CA VAL A 269 -5.29 -1.15 -20.14
C VAL A 269 -5.94 -1.39 -18.76
N GLY A 270 -5.80 -2.59 -18.18
CA GLY A 270 -6.39 -2.98 -16.90
C GLY A 270 -7.91 -3.23 -16.92
N ARG A 271 -8.59 -3.17 -18.07
CA ARG A 271 -10.05 -3.36 -18.17
C ARG A 271 -10.43 -4.84 -18.20
N VAL A 272 -11.48 -5.19 -17.46
CA VAL A 272 -12.13 -6.51 -17.50
C VAL A 272 -13.66 -6.39 -17.39
N GLN A 273 -14.37 -7.33 -17.99
CA GLN A 273 -15.80 -7.55 -17.83
C GLN A 273 -16.07 -8.64 -16.77
N ALA A 274 -17.34 -8.84 -16.42
CA ALA A 274 -17.73 -9.88 -15.45
C ALA A 274 -17.24 -11.27 -15.87
N ASP A 275 -17.44 -11.63 -17.14
CA ASP A 275 -17.08 -12.96 -17.64
C ASP A 275 -15.55 -13.14 -17.68
N ASP A 276 -14.77 -12.08 -17.97
CA ASP A 276 -13.30 -12.12 -17.90
C ASP A 276 -12.77 -12.37 -16.47
N MET A 277 -13.53 -11.98 -15.44
CA MET A 277 -13.16 -12.17 -14.03
C MET A 277 -13.56 -13.56 -13.48
N ASP A 278 -14.51 -14.24 -14.14
CA ASP A 278 -14.98 -15.56 -13.75
C ASP A 278 -14.06 -16.69 -14.28
N GLU A 279 -13.41 -16.47 -15.43
CA GLU A 279 -12.35 -17.31 -16.02
C GLU A 279 -11.07 -17.37 -15.14
#